data_AF-A0A377WHC5-F1
#
_entry.id   AF-A0A377WHC5-F1
#
_cell.length_a   1.000
_cell.length_b   1.000
_cell.length_c   1.000
_cell.angle_alpha   90.00
_cell.angle_beta   90.00
_cell.angle_gamma   90.00
#
_symmetry.space_group_name_H-M   'P 1'
#
loop_
_entity.id
_entity.type
_entity.pdbx_description
1 polymer ?
#
loop_
_entity_poly.entity_id
_entity_poly.type
_entity_poly.pdbx_seq_one_letter_code
_entity_poly.pdbx_strand_id
1 'polypeptide(L)' 'MQRQRGFTLLEIMVVIVILGILASLVVPNLMGNKEKADRQKVVSDLVALEGALDMYNSTIAATPTPNRDCRRW' A
#
# COMPACT_ATOMS: atom_id res chain seq x y z
N MET A 1 -22.92 50.48 -12.53
CA MET A 1 -23.83 49.32 -12.34
C MET A 1 -23.13 48.07 -12.88
N GLN A 2 -22.57 47.24 -12.00
CA GLN A 2 -21.92 46.00 -12.42
C GLN A 2 -23.00 44.99 -12.84
N ARG A 3 -22.94 44.57 -14.10
CA ARG A 3 -23.84 43.57 -14.67
C ARG A 3 -23.45 42.21 -14.06
N GLN A 4 -24.18 41.79 -13.02
CA GLN A 4 -24.09 40.42 -12.53
C GLN A 4 -24.54 39.49 -13.66
N ARG A 5 -23.57 38.85 -14.32
CA ARG A 5 -23.83 37.75 -15.25
C ARG A 5 -24.20 36.54 -14.40
N GLY A 6 -25.50 36.42 -14.13
CA GLY A 6 -26.06 35.32 -13.36
C GLY A 6 -25.87 34.00 -14.09
N PHE A 7 -25.46 33.02 -13.29
CA PHE A 7 -25.48 31.58 -13.55
C PHE A 7 -26.56 31.18 -14.55
N THR A 8 -26.16 30.54 -15.64
CA THR A 8 -27.13 29.90 -16.54
C THR A 8 -27.46 28.50 -16.02
N LEU A 9 -28.71 28.07 -16.16
CA LEU A 9 -29.10 26.69 -15.82
C LEU A 9 -28.29 25.67 -16.62
N LEU A 10 -27.92 26.04 -17.86
CA LEU A 10 -27.10 25.24 -18.75
C LEU A 10 -25.69 25.00 -18.17
N GLU A 11 -25.10 25.99 -17.51
CA GLU A 11 -23.79 25.88 -16.86
C GLU A 11 -23.80 24.83 -15.75
N ILE A 12 -24.84 24.81 -14.91
CA ILE A 12 -25.00 23.77 -13.88
C ILE A 12 -25.21 22.39 -14.53
N MET A 13 -26.03 22.29 -15.58
CA MET A 13 -26.30 21.03 -16.26
C MET A 13 -25.03 20.39 -16.83
N VAL A 14 -24.18 21.18 -17.51
CA VAL A 14 -22.91 20.66 -18.04
C VAL A 14 -21.98 20.23 -16.92
N VAL A 15 -21.91 21.00 -15.82
CA VAL A 15 -21.06 20.66 -14.67
C VAL A 15 -21.46 19.33 -14.04
N ILE A 16 -22.75 19.09 -13.78
CA ILE A 16 -23.19 17.80 -13.18
C ILE A 16 -22.98 16.61 -14.12
N VAL A 17 -23.08 16.81 -15.44
CA VAL A 17 -22.78 15.76 -16.43
C VAL A 17 -21.29 15.40 -16.39
N ILE A 18 -20.39 16.39 -16.39
CA ILE A 18 -18.94 16.16 -16.31
C ILE A 18 -18.58 15.49 -14.97
N LEU A 19 -19.15 15.94 -13.86
CA LEU A 19 -18.95 15.33 -12.55
C LEU A 19 -19.42 13.87 -12.50
N GLY A 20 -20.56 13.55 -13.13
CA GLY A 20 -21.06 12.18 -13.23
C GLY A 20 -20.13 11.25 -14.02
N ILE A 21 -19.60 11.72 -15.15
CA ILE A 21 -18.64 10.95 -15.97
C ILE A 21 -17.36 10.67 -15.16
N LEU A 22 -16.78 11.70 -14.55
CA LEU A 22 -15.55 11.55 -13.75
C LEU A 22 -15.76 10.62 -12.54
N ALA A 23 -16.89 10.75 -11.84
CA ALA A 23 -17.22 9.90 -10.70
C ALA A 23 -17.30 8.41 -11.10
N SER A 24 -17.88 8.09 -12.26
CA SER A 24 -17.99 6.71 -12.74
C SER A 24 -16.65 6.02 -13.00
N LEU A 25 -15.61 6.78 -13.37
CA LEU A 25 -14.28 6.27 -13.68
C LEU A 25 -13.38 6.13 -12.44
N VAL A 26 -13.58 6.99 -11.44
CA VAL A 26 -12.75 7.02 -10.21
C VAL A 26 -13.14 5.90 -9.24
N VAL A 27 -14.44 5.59 -9.11
CA VAL A 27 -14.95 4.54 -8.20
C VAL A 27 -14.32 3.16 -8.43
N PRO A 28 -14.22 2.60 -9.66
CA PRO A 28 -13.64 1.26 -9.86
C PRO A 28 -12.14 1.19 -9.56
N ASN A 29 -11.39 2.28 -9.74
CA ASN A 29 -9.96 2.35 -9.42
C ASN A 29 -9.68 2.14 -7.92
N LEU A 30 -10.61 2.57 -7.06
CA LEU A 30 -10.50 2.41 -5.61
C LEU A 30 -10.80 0.98 -5.13
N MET A 31 -11.58 0.22 -5.92
CA MET A 31 -12.05 -1.12 -5.56
C MET A 31 -11.09 -2.22 -6.05
N GLY A 32 -10.57 -2.10 -7.28
CA GLY A 32 -9.67 -3.11 -7.87
C GLY A 32 -8.27 -3.17 -7.25
N ASN A 33 -7.81 -2.09 -6.61
CA ASN A 33 -6.46 -2.01 -6.04
C ASN A 33 -6.37 -2.50 -4.60
N LYS A 34 -7.49 -2.58 -3.85
CA LYS A 34 -7.45 -3.07 -2.46
C LYS A 34 -7.19 -4.57 -2.39
N GLU A 35 -7.92 -5.38 -3.16
CA GLU A 35 -7.76 -6.83 -3.08
C GLU A 35 -6.37 -7.29 -3.58
N LYS A 36 -5.84 -6.62 -4.62
CA LYS A 36 -4.47 -6.87 -5.09
C LYS A 36 -3.42 -6.40 -4.08
N ALA A 37 -3.61 -5.23 -3.45
CA ALA A 37 -2.70 -4.74 -2.43
C ALA A 37 -2.70 -5.62 -1.17
N ASP A 38 -3.85 -6.12 -0.74
CA ASP A 38 -3.96 -7.00 0.42
C ASP A 38 -3.27 -8.35 0.15
N ARG A 39 -3.46 -8.95 -1.03
CA ARG A 39 -2.73 -10.17 -1.40
C ARG A 39 -1.22 -9.93 -1.48
N GLN A 40 -0.80 -8.83 -2.09
CA GLN A 40 0.62 -8.49 -2.20
C GLN A 40 1.24 -8.23 -0.82
N LYS A 41 0.48 -7.63 0.10
CA LYS A 41 0.91 -7.38 1.48
C LYS A 41 1.15 -8.69 2.23
N VAL A 42 0.22 -9.64 2.17
CA VAL A 42 0.38 -10.95 2.81
C VAL A 42 1.59 -11.71 2.26
N VAL A 43 1.81 -11.66 0.94
CA VAL A 43 3.00 -12.28 0.31
C VAL A 43 4.29 -11.60 0.78
N SER A 44 4.31 -10.27 0.85
CA SER A 44 5.47 -9.52 1.33
C SER A 44 5.78 -9.83 2.80
N ASP A 45 4.76 -9.94 3.64
CA ASP A 45 4.91 -10.27 5.06
C ASP A 45 5.47 -11.69 5.24
N LEU A 46 5.01 -12.65 4.42
CA LEU A 46 5.52 -14.03 4.46
C LEU A 46 6.99 -14.11 4.06
N VAL A 47 7.40 -13.43 2.98
CA VAL A 47 8.82 -13.37 2.56
C VAL A 47 9.69 -12.70 3.64
N ALA A 48 9.18 -11.67 4.31
CA ALA A 48 9.90 -11.02 5.40
C ALA A 48 10.10 -11.95 6.60
N LEU A 49 9.11 -12.78 6.93
CA LEU A 49 9.21 -13.78 8.00
C LEU A 49 10.18 -14.91 7.63
N GLU A 50 10.15 -15.41 6.40
CA GLU A 50 11.11 -16.41 5.90
C GLU A 50 12.54 -15.88 5.98
N GLY A 51 12.79 -14.64 5.51
CA GLY A 51 14.10 -14.02 5.61
C GLY A 51 14.59 -13.80 7.05
N ALA A 52 13.69 -13.49 7.98
CA ALA A 52 14.03 -13.37 9.40
C ALA A 52 14.40 -14.72 10.02
N LEU A 53 13.72 -15.80 9.65
CA LEU A 53 14.03 -17.17 10.10
C LEU A 53 15.36 -17.66 9.53
N ASP A 54 15.63 -17.41 8.25
CA ASP A 54 16.90 -17.75 7.62
C ASP A 54 18.08 -16.97 8.23
N MET A 55 17.86 -15.69 8.54
CA MET A 55 18.85 -14.87 9.24
C MET A 55 19.11 -15.38 10.66
N TYR A 56 18.07 -15.80 11.38
CA TYR A 56 18.20 -16.39 12.71
C TYR A 56 18.98 -17.71 12.67
N ASN A 57 18.63 -18.60 11.75
CA ASN A 57 19.30 -19.89 11.57
C ASN A 57 20.77 -19.72 11.16
N SER A 58 21.06 -18.79 10.23
CA SER A 58 22.43 -18.49 9.82
C SER A 58 23.25 -17.85 10.94
N THR A 59 22.63 -17.02 11.79
CA THR A 59 23.30 -16.43 12.97
C THR A 59 23.61 -17.48 14.04
N ILE A 60 22.71 -18.42 14.28
CA ILE A 60 22.97 -19.54 15.20
C ILE A 60 24.07 -20.44 14.66
N ALA A 61 24.06 -20.74 13.36
CA ALA A 61 25.12 -21.52 12.74
C ALA A 61 26.49 -20.81 12.77
N ALA A 62 26.49 -19.48 12.69
CA ALA A 62 27.69 -18.65 12.69
C ALA A 62 28.22 -18.31 14.10
N THR A 63 27.43 -18.48 15.16
CA THR A 63 27.89 -18.22 16.53
C THR A 63 28.48 -19.50 17.13
N PRO A 64 29.81 -19.63 17.24
CA PRO A 64 30.40 -20.69 18.05
C PRO A 64 29.91 -20.47 19.49
N THR A 65 29.23 -21.47 20.06
CA THR A 65 28.72 -21.42 21.43
C THR A 65 29.80 -20.90 22.39
N PRO A 66 29.50 -19.97 23.33
CA PRO A 66 30.51 -19.33 24.18
C PRO A 66 31.30 -20.27 25.11
N ASN A 67 30.97 -21.56 25.17
CA ASN A 67 31.40 -22.44 26.26
C ASN A 67 32.24 -23.65 25.82
N ARG A 68 33.03 -23.51 24.75
CA ARG A 68 34.02 -24.53 24.36
C ARG A 68 35.47 -24.12 24.61
N ASP A 69 35.74 -22.85 24.94
CA ASP A 69 37.11 -22.33 25.12
C ASP A 69 37.32 -21.54 26.45
N CYS A 70 36.52 -21.79 27.48
CA CYS A 70 36.77 -21.33 28.86
C CYS A 70 37.54 -22.38 29.68
N ARG A 71 38.47 -23.12 29.08
CA ARG A 71 39.28 -24.14 29.76
C ARG A 71 40.76 -24.07 29.42
N ARG A 72 41.29 -22.85 29.28
CA ARG A 72 42.70 -22.60 28.92
C ARG A 72 43.42 -21.54 29.77
N TRP A 73 42.85 -21.17 30.93
CA TRP A 73 43.53 -20.45 32.00
C TRP A 73 43.44 -21.24 33.29
#